data_AF-A0A554IXZ4-F1
#
_entry.id   AF-A0A554IXZ4-F1
#
_cell.length_a   1.000
_cell.length_b   1.000
_cell.length_c   1.000
_cell.angle_alpha   90.00
_cell.angle_beta   90.00
_cell.angle_gamma   90.00
#
_symmetry.space_group_name_H-M   'P 1'
#
loop_
_entity.id
_entity.type
_entity.pdbx_description
1 polymer ?
#
loop_
_entity_poly.entity_id
_entity_poly.type
_entity_poly.pdbx_seq_one_letter_code
_entity_poly.pdbx_strand_id
1 'polypeptide(L)' 'HAAIIARELNKPCLVGTKIATKVFKDGDMVEVDAEKGIVRILK' A
#
# COMPACT_ATOMS: atom_id res chain seq x y z
N HIS A 1 10.15 -8.35 -6.32
CA HIS A 1 11.01 -7.78 -5.27
C HIS A 1 10.21 -7.31 -4.06
N ALA A 2 9.32 -6.33 -4.19
CA ALA A 2 8.60 -5.74 -3.06
C ALA A 2 7.86 -6.74 -2.14
N ALA A 3 7.19 -7.74 -2.71
CA ALA A 3 6.39 -8.71 -1.93
C ALA A 3 7.23 -9.64 -1.02
N ILE A 4 8.46 -10.00 -1.39
CA ILE A 4 9.32 -10.86 -0.57
C ILE A 4 9.86 -10.06 0.61
N ILE A 5 10.41 -8.87 0.32
CA ILE A 5 10.96 -7.96 1.34
C ILE A 5 9.88 -7.57 2.35
N ALA A 6 8.66 -7.28 1.89
CA ALA A 6 7.58 -6.94 2.79
C ALA A 6 7.19 -8.08 3.74
N ARG A 7 7.24 -9.34 3.28
CA ARG A 7 7.02 -10.52 4.12
C ARG A 7 8.11 -10.66 5.18
N GLU A 8 9.36 -10.41 4.82
CA GLU A 8 10.49 -10.43 5.76
C GLU A 8 10.41 -9.30 6.80
N LEU A 9 9.93 -8.12 6.38
CA LEU A 9 9.75 -6.96 7.25
C LEU A 9 8.46 -6.99 8.07
N ASN A 10 7.62 -8.03 7.94
CA ASN A 10 6.29 -8.11 8.54
C ASN A 10 5.43 -6.86 8.23
N LYS A 11 5.59 -6.29 7.03
CA LYS A 11 4.84 -5.11 6.61
C LYS A 11 3.78 -5.49 5.58
N PRO A 12 2.58 -4.90 5.65
CA PRO A 12 1.56 -5.09 4.62
C PRO A 12 2.09 -4.58 3.28
N CYS A 13 1.92 -5.38 2.22
CA CYS A 13 2.35 -5.01 0.87
C CYS A 13 1.31 -5.40 -0.16
N LEU A 14 0.89 -4.39 -0.93
CA LEU A 14 -0.02 -4.53 -2.05
C LEU A 14 0.76 -4.25 -3.33
N VAL A 15 0.66 -5.16 -4.28
CA VAL A 15 1.34 -5.09 -5.58
C VAL A 15 0.33 -5.15 -6.72
N GLY A 16 0.66 -4.59 -7.89
CA GLY A 16 -0.23 -4.59 -9.06
C GLY A 16 -1.23 -3.43 -9.11
N THR A 17 -1.09 -2.42 -8.25
CA THR A 17 -1.90 -1.20 -8.30
C THR A 17 -1.51 -0.34 -9.52
N LYS A 18 -2.37 -0.32 -10.55
CA LYS A 18 -2.08 0.37 -11.83
C LYS A 18 -1.94 1.90 -11.72
N ILE A 19 -2.57 2.51 -10.72
CA ILE A 19 -2.69 3.98 -10.59
C ILE A 19 -2.28 4.55 -9.22
N ALA A 20 -1.78 3.73 -8.30
CA ALA A 20 -1.54 4.16 -6.92
C ALA A 20 -0.64 5.40 -6.83
N THR A 21 0.43 5.47 -7.62
CA THR A 21 1.38 6.59 -7.64
C THR A 21 0.81 7.90 -8.19
N LYS A 22 -0.35 7.86 -8.85
CA LYS A 22 -1.07 9.06 -9.32
C LYS A 22 -2.17 9.49 -8.36
N VAL A 23 -2.70 8.55 -7.58
CA VAL A 23 -3.80 8.78 -6.65
C VAL A 23 -3.28 9.29 -5.31
N PHE A 24 -2.20 8.69 -4.80
CA PHE A 24 -1.57 9.09 -3.54
C PHE A 24 -0.49 10.13 -3.80
N LYS A 25 -0.45 11.18 -2.97
CA LYS A 25 0.58 12.21 -2.99
C LYS A 25 1.42 12.15 -1.72
N ASP A 26 2.62 12.71 -1.82
CA ASP A 26 3.48 12.87 -0.65
C ASP A 26 2.78 13.72 0.41
N GLY A 27 2.74 13.23 1.63
CA GLY A 27 2.04 13.88 2.75
C GLY A 27 0.62 13.36 3.02
N ASP A 28 0.05 12.52 2.15
CA ASP A 28 -1.24 11.88 2.43
C ASP A 28 -1.09 10.81 3.52
N MET A 29 -1.95 10.85 4.55
CA MET A 29 -2.12 9.70 5.43
C MET A 29 -2.98 8.65 4.75
N VAL A 30 -2.50 7.42 4.70
CA VAL A 30 -3.19 6.30 4.06
C VAL A 30 -3.30 5.12 5.01
N GLU A 31 -4.46 4.48 5.01
CA GLU A 31 -4.72 3.20 5.66
C GLU A 31 -4.57 2.08 4.62
N VAL A 32 -3.82 1.04 4.97
CA VAL A 32 -3.55 -0.11 4.11
C VAL A 32 -4.09 -1.36 4.77
N ASP A 33 -5.12 -1.96 4.18
CA ASP A 33 -5.66 -3.26 4.56
C ASP A 33 -5.15 -4.32 3.57
N ALA A 34 -4.14 -5.09 4.00
CA ALA A 34 -3.53 -6.13 3.19
C ALA A 34 -4.34 -7.43 3.11
N GLU A 35 -5.31 -7.65 4.01
CA GLU A 35 -6.18 -8.83 3.96
C GLU A 35 -7.27 -8.67 2.91
N LYS A 36 -7.89 -7.48 2.85
CA LYS A 36 -8.94 -7.16 1.87
C LYS A 36 -8.38 -6.59 0.56
N GLY A 37 -7.11 -6.19 0.55
CA GLY A 37 -6.49 -5.58 -0.61
C GLY A 37 -6.93 -4.14 -0.87
N ILE A 38 -7.32 -3.41 0.17
CA ILE A 38 -7.92 -2.07 0.07
C ILE A 38 -6.96 -1.03 0.64
N VAL A 39 -6.83 0.10 -0.04
CA VAL A 39 -6.08 1.27 0.45
C VAL A 39 -7.02 2.47 0.48
N ARG A 40 -7.01 3.24 1.58
CA ARG A 40 -7.87 4.40 1.80
C ARG A 40 -7.04 5.60 2.23
N ILE A 41 -7.45 6.80 1.85
CA ILE A 41 -6.85 8.05 2.35
C ILE A 41 -7.59 8.43 3.64
N LEU A 42 -6.83 8.59 4.72
CA LEU A 42 -7.32 9.14 5.99
C LEU A 42 -7.20 10.67 5.90
N LYS A 43 -8.34 11.35 5.98
CA LYS A 43 -8.43 12.81 5.99
C LYS A 43 -8.35 13.37 7.40
#